data_AF-A0A6H5IEL6-F1
#
_entry.id   AF-A0A6H5IEL6-F1
#
_cell.length_a   1.000
_cell.length_b   1.000
_cell.length_c   1.000
_cell.angle_alpha   90.00
_cell.angle_beta   90.00
_cell.angle_gamma   90.00
#
_symmetry.space_group_name_H-M   'P 1'
#
loop_
_entity.id
_entity.type
_entity.pdbx_description
1 polymer ?
#
loop_
_entity_poly.entity_id
_entity_poly.type
_entity_poly.pdbx_seq_one_letter_code
_entity_poly.pdbx_strand_id
1 'polypeptide(L)'
;MPRSNVKYELTRDDDDANDYFLQHVQEYEGMSKKALFWRGIMQAVLLISIYFVLSIGLTFYQKWLYNTYSWSLAGIVFMISGGLVMFTYKSTSFDLIGFLLCLLASLTSGIRWTVAQLIMQKSKLGLRNPIDMMYYMQPWMLLAITPVAMVIEGPKVYRGLLNVDWNDTLLITTTAFAVIGGAVLAFSMEVMEFLVVTHNSSLTLSISGIFKEICILVIAYEWKGDRMNGLNFVGLLMCLGGIILHVINKILQNKKDSANELELESNSFANFVKPEEVIDTSAPLIMEKSSSLTNLLNADFSSDEEDEFKREPSPNQVLSDIILRRE
;
A
#
# COMPACT_ATOMS: atom_id res chain seq x y z
N MET A 1 -16.32 74.02 8.99
CA MET A 1 -17.50 73.17 8.74
C MET A 1 -17.13 72.20 7.62
N PRO A 2 -17.20 70.87 7.84
CA PRO A 2 -16.66 69.87 6.93
C PRO A 2 -17.65 69.50 5.82
N ARG A 3 -17.15 69.32 4.59
CA ARG A 3 -17.83 68.68 3.46
C ARG A 3 -17.32 67.25 3.33
N SER A 4 -18.16 66.25 3.56
CA SER A 4 -17.91 64.86 3.13
C SER A 4 -19.21 64.07 3.16
N ASN A 5 -19.89 63.91 2.02
CA ASN A 5 -20.95 62.90 1.79
C ASN A 5 -21.30 62.86 0.29
N VAL A 6 -20.35 62.53 -0.59
CA VAL A 6 -20.61 62.41 -2.04
C VAL A 6 -20.09 61.08 -2.63
N LYS A 7 -19.62 60.13 -1.81
CA LYS A 7 -18.98 58.90 -2.35
C LYS A 7 -19.82 57.62 -2.24
N TYR A 8 -21.06 57.68 -1.75
CA TYR A 8 -21.88 56.48 -1.53
C TYR A 8 -23.14 56.40 -2.43
N GLU A 9 -23.31 57.32 -3.38
CA GLU A 9 -24.56 57.41 -4.18
C GLU A 9 -24.43 56.92 -5.63
N LEU A 10 -23.32 56.27 -5.99
CA LEU A 10 -23.01 55.89 -7.39
C LEU A 10 -22.97 54.38 -7.67
N THR A 11 -23.49 53.53 -6.78
CA THR A 11 -23.59 52.07 -7.02
C THR A 11 -24.98 51.51 -6.72
N ARG A 12 -26.03 52.33 -6.90
CA ARG A 12 -27.42 51.94 -6.66
C ARG A 12 -28.28 51.96 -7.93
N ASP A 13 -27.65 51.77 -9.09
CA ASP A 13 -28.31 51.84 -10.40
C ASP A 13 -27.77 50.78 -11.39
N ASP A 14 -27.41 49.60 -10.88
CA ASP A 14 -27.09 48.45 -11.73
C ASP A 14 -28.18 47.37 -11.53
N ASP A 15 -29.35 47.60 -12.15
CA ASP A 15 -30.38 46.56 -12.31
C ASP A 15 -29.80 45.30 -13.00
N ASP A 16 -28.77 45.47 -13.83
CA ASP A 16 -28.03 44.38 -14.50
C ASP A 16 -27.27 43.46 -13.52
N ALA A 17 -26.78 43.99 -12.39
CA ALA A 17 -26.03 43.20 -11.41
C ALA A 17 -26.94 42.27 -10.61
N ASN A 18 -28.19 42.70 -10.38
CA ASN A 18 -29.19 41.94 -9.66
C ASN A 18 -29.78 40.83 -10.55
N ASP A 19 -29.96 41.09 -11.84
CA ASP A 19 -30.36 40.07 -12.83
C ASP A 19 -29.26 39.02 -13.08
N TYR A 20 -27.99 39.43 -13.14
CA TYR A 20 -26.86 38.47 -13.20
C TYR A 20 -26.78 37.57 -11.96
N PHE A 21 -27.01 38.13 -10.77
CA PHE A 21 -27.04 37.37 -9.52
C PHE A 21 -28.25 36.44 -9.44
N LEU A 22 -29.43 36.91 -9.82
CA LEU A 22 -30.65 36.10 -9.83
C LEU A 22 -30.59 34.98 -10.87
N GLN A 23 -30.00 35.24 -12.05
CA GLN A 23 -29.86 34.23 -13.09
C GLN A 23 -28.90 33.09 -12.69
N HIS A 24 -27.80 33.42 -11.99
CA HIS A 24 -26.89 32.39 -11.45
C HIS A 24 -27.44 31.63 -10.24
N VAL A 25 -28.29 32.25 -9.42
CA VAL A 25 -29.02 31.56 -8.34
C VAL A 25 -30.09 30.63 -8.91
N GLN A 26 -30.78 31.05 -9.97
CA GLN A 26 -31.88 30.30 -10.59
C GLN A 26 -31.38 29.11 -11.43
N GLU A 27 -30.20 29.21 -12.05
CA GLU A 27 -29.58 28.09 -12.78
C GLU A 27 -29.08 26.97 -11.84
N TYR A 28 -28.77 27.29 -10.58
CA TYR A 28 -28.49 26.30 -9.53
C TYR A 28 -29.76 25.61 -9.02
N GLU A 29 -30.91 26.29 -9.02
CA GLU A 29 -32.22 25.70 -8.69
C GLU A 29 -32.83 24.87 -9.84
N GLY A 30 -32.30 25.01 -11.06
CA GLY A 30 -32.77 24.33 -12.27
C GLY A 30 -32.13 22.96 -12.57
N MET A 31 -31.07 22.55 -11.85
CA MET A 31 -30.57 21.18 -11.97
C MET A 31 -31.58 20.26 -11.29
N SER A 32 -32.45 19.67 -12.11
CA SER A 32 -33.60 18.86 -11.72
C SER A 32 -33.33 18.14 -10.41
N LYS A 33 -34.14 18.39 -9.37
CA LYS A 33 -34.06 17.69 -8.08
C LYS A 33 -33.94 16.17 -8.26
N LYS A 34 -34.44 15.64 -9.39
CA LYS A 34 -34.24 14.27 -9.88
C LYS A 34 -32.77 13.91 -10.13
N ALA A 35 -31.97 14.72 -10.80
CA ALA A 35 -30.55 14.44 -11.07
C ALA A 35 -29.70 14.45 -9.78
N LEU A 36 -29.96 15.38 -8.85
CA LEU A 36 -29.29 15.41 -7.56
C LEU A 36 -29.68 14.19 -6.70
N PHE A 37 -30.97 13.84 -6.71
CA PHE A 37 -31.51 12.65 -6.06
C PHE A 37 -30.95 11.34 -6.65
N TRP A 38 -30.88 11.24 -7.98
CA TRP A 38 -30.31 10.08 -8.67
C TRP A 38 -28.80 9.96 -8.45
N ARG A 39 -28.05 11.07 -8.35
CA ARG A 39 -26.63 11.03 -7.97
C ARG A 39 -26.45 10.52 -6.54
N GLY A 40 -27.28 10.96 -5.60
CA GLY A 40 -27.28 10.47 -4.22
C GLY A 40 -27.62 8.97 -4.13
N ILE A 41 -28.62 8.52 -4.90
CA ILE A 41 -28.98 7.10 -4.98
C ILE A 41 -27.86 6.26 -5.60
N MET A 42 -27.25 6.72 -6.69
CA MET A 42 -26.16 6.00 -7.34
C MET A 42 -24.95 5.87 -6.41
N GLN A 43 -24.62 6.94 -5.66
CA GLN A 43 -23.58 6.89 -4.63
C GLN A 43 -23.96 5.95 -3.48
N ALA A 44 -25.21 5.98 -3.00
CA ALA A 44 -25.67 5.09 -1.94
C ALA A 44 -25.66 3.62 -2.38
N VAL A 45 -26.15 3.31 -3.59
CA VAL A 45 -26.17 1.94 -4.13
C VAL A 45 -24.75 1.41 -4.35
N LEU A 46 -23.83 2.25 -4.82
CA LEU A 46 -22.42 1.88 -4.97
C LEU A 46 -21.76 1.62 -3.60
N LEU A 47 -22.03 2.47 -2.60
CA LEU A 47 -21.55 2.27 -1.23
C LEU A 47 -22.13 1.01 -0.58
N ILE A 48 -23.43 0.73 -0.79
CA ILE A 48 -24.11 -0.47 -0.30
C ILE A 48 -23.56 -1.71 -0.99
N SER A 49 -23.33 -1.67 -2.30
CA SER A 49 -22.76 -2.78 -3.07
C SER A 49 -21.33 -3.09 -2.61
N ILE A 50 -20.49 -2.06 -2.45
CA ILE A 50 -19.14 -2.22 -1.91
C ILE A 50 -19.19 -2.80 -0.49
N TYR A 51 -20.04 -2.26 0.39
CA TYR A 51 -20.23 -2.78 1.74
C TYR A 51 -20.68 -4.25 1.73
N PHE A 52 -21.59 -4.62 0.84
CA PHE A 52 -22.13 -5.98 0.77
C PHE A 52 -21.10 -6.99 0.25
N VAL A 53 -20.30 -6.60 -0.75
CA VAL A 53 -19.18 -7.42 -1.25
C VAL A 53 -18.10 -7.58 -0.18
N LEU A 54 -17.78 -6.49 0.54
CA LEU A 54 -16.90 -6.51 1.72
C LEU A 54 -17.44 -7.42 2.81
N SER A 55 -18.72 -7.31 3.14
CA SER A 55 -19.38 -8.04 4.19
C SER A 55 -19.42 -9.53 3.88
N ILE A 56 -19.74 -9.93 2.65
CA ILE A 56 -19.70 -11.33 2.23
C ILE A 56 -18.27 -11.88 2.25
N GLY A 57 -17.30 -11.12 1.73
CA GLY A 57 -15.88 -11.49 1.79
C GLY A 57 -15.42 -11.69 3.24
N LEU A 58 -15.72 -10.73 4.11
CA LEU A 58 -15.47 -10.83 5.55
C LEU A 58 -16.20 -12.00 6.20
N THR A 59 -17.46 -12.27 5.88
CA THR A 59 -18.24 -13.33 6.56
C THR A 59 -17.71 -14.73 6.21
N PHE A 60 -17.31 -14.95 4.95
CA PHE A 60 -16.66 -16.20 4.54
C PHE A 60 -15.24 -16.32 5.10
N TYR A 61 -14.47 -15.23 5.07
CA TYR A 61 -13.10 -15.22 5.57
C TYR A 61 -13.04 -15.31 7.09
N GLN A 62 -13.98 -14.69 7.81
CA GLN A 62 -14.09 -14.68 9.28
C GLN A 62 -14.38 -16.06 9.83
N LYS A 63 -15.14 -16.91 9.11
CA LYS A 63 -15.37 -18.30 9.54
C LYS A 63 -14.13 -19.18 9.42
N TRP A 64 -13.28 -18.94 8.42
CA TRP A 64 -11.97 -19.60 8.27
C TRP A 64 -10.94 -19.02 9.25
N LEU A 65 -10.90 -17.69 9.39
CA LEU A 65 -10.00 -16.95 10.28
C LEU A 65 -10.27 -17.28 11.75
N TYR A 66 -11.53 -17.33 12.20
CA TYR A 66 -11.88 -17.62 13.59
C TYR A 66 -11.51 -19.06 14.02
N ASN A 67 -11.50 -20.00 13.07
CA ASN A 67 -11.11 -21.39 13.34
C ASN A 67 -9.58 -21.59 13.40
N THR A 68 -8.81 -20.64 12.86
CA THR A 68 -7.34 -20.73 12.76
C THR A 68 -6.60 -19.74 13.67
N TYR A 69 -7.24 -18.63 14.08
CA TYR A 69 -6.57 -17.54 14.80
C TYR A 69 -6.87 -17.50 16.31
N SER A 70 -5.78 -17.41 17.08
CA SER A 70 -5.74 -17.31 18.54
C SER A 70 -6.52 -16.10 19.09
N TRP A 71 -7.12 -16.25 20.28
CA TRP A 71 -7.73 -15.17 21.09
C TRP A 71 -6.87 -13.89 21.20
N SER A 72 -5.55 -14.02 21.05
CA SER A 72 -4.60 -12.91 21.03
C SER A 72 -4.81 -11.92 19.88
N LEU A 73 -5.18 -12.37 18.66
CA LEU A 73 -5.43 -11.45 17.54
C LEU A 73 -6.71 -10.64 17.77
N ALA A 74 -7.76 -11.27 18.29
CA ALA A 74 -9.01 -10.57 18.62
C ALA A 74 -8.76 -9.43 19.62
N GLY A 75 -7.93 -9.66 20.63
CA GLY A 75 -7.52 -8.62 21.59
C GLY A 75 -6.77 -7.46 20.93
N ILE A 76 -5.84 -7.75 20.01
CA ILE A 76 -5.11 -6.72 19.24
C ILE A 76 -6.07 -5.88 18.39
N VAL A 77 -6.98 -6.53 17.66
CA VAL A 77 -7.94 -5.83 16.79
C VAL A 77 -8.86 -4.94 17.62
N PHE A 78 -9.34 -5.43 18.77
CA PHE A 78 -10.15 -4.63 19.69
C PHE A 78 -9.37 -3.42 20.23
N MET A 79 -8.09 -3.61 20.58
CA MET A 79 -7.22 -2.53 21.05
C MET A 79 -6.99 -1.45 19.99
N ILE A 80 -6.68 -1.84 18.75
CA ILE A 80 -6.49 -0.90 17.63
C ILE A 80 -7.82 -0.17 17.32
N SER A 81 -8.93 -0.89 17.27
CA SER A 81 -10.25 -0.32 16.98
C SER A 81 -10.70 0.66 18.07
N GLY A 82 -10.53 0.30 19.35
CA GLY A 82 -10.81 1.17 20.48
C GLY A 82 -9.90 2.41 20.50
N GLY A 83 -8.61 2.22 20.22
CA GLY A 83 -7.66 3.31 20.05
C GLY A 83 -8.06 4.29 18.95
N LEU A 84 -8.53 3.78 17.80
CA LEU A 84 -8.95 4.60 16.66
C LEU A 84 -10.21 5.41 17.00
N VAL A 85 -11.18 4.81 17.69
CA VAL A 85 -12.39 5.53 18.16
C VAL A 85 -12.00 6.63 19.13
N MET A 86 -11.10 6.35 20.08
CA MET A 86 -10.63 7.34 21.05
C MET A 86 -9.78 8.44 20.39
N PHE A 87 -8.95 8.09 19.41
CA PHE A 87 -8.12 9.01 18.62
C PHE A 87 -8.97 10.01 17.84
N THR A 88 -10.11 9.57 17.30
CA THR A 88 -11.02 10.38 16.49
C THR A 88 -12.10 11.09 17.30
N TYR A 89 -12.25 10.75 18.58
CA TYR A 89 -13.30 11.29 19.45
C TYR A 89 -13.15 12.80 19.67
N LYS A 90 -14.22 13.55 19.40
CA LYS A 90 -14.28 15.02 19.57
C LYS A 90 -13.18 15.79 18.82
N SER A 91 -12.59 15.18 17.77
CA SER A 91 -11.71 15.89 16.85
C SER A 91 -12.52 16.93 16.06
N THR A 92 -11.93 18.09 15.80
CA THR A 92 -12.61 19.37 15.49
C THR A 92 -13.40 19.43 14.18
N SER A 93 -13.54 18.34 13.43
CA SER A 93 -14.37 18.23 12.21
C SER A 93 -14.56 16.76 11.82
N PHE A 94 -15.19 15.95 12.69
CA PHE A 94 -15.49 14.56 12.29
C PHE A 94 -16.51 14.54 11.16
N ASP A 95 -16.04 14.14 9.98
CA ASP A 95 -16.85 13.96 8.79
C ASP A 95 -17.03 12.47 8.50
N LEU A 96 -18.27 11.99 8.61
CA LEU A 96 -18.57 10.56 8.47
C LEU A 96 -18.27 10.04 7.06
N ILE A 97 -18.50 10.87 6.02
CA ILE A 97 -18.23 10.46 4.65
C ILE A 97 -16.74 10.34 4.40
N GLY A 98 -15.92 11.29 4.86
CA GLY A 98 -14.47 11.22 4.84
C GLY A 98 -13.92 10.02 5.61
N PHE A 99 -14.48 9.72 6.79
CA PHE A 99 -14.11 8.53 7.56
C PHE A 99 -14.40 7.23 6.79
N LEU A 100 -15.59 7.10 6.19
CA LEU A 100 -15.94 5.92 5.39
C LEU A 100 -15.06 5.79 4.14
N LEU A 101 -14.78 6.90 3.46
CA LEU A 101 -13.86 6.93 2.32
C LEU A 101 -12.45 6.50 2.71
N CYS A 102 -11.94 6.91 3.88
CA CYS A 102 -10.66 6.45 4.41
C CYS A 102 -10.65 4.93 4.69
N LEU A 103 -11.74 4.37 5.22
CA LEU A 103 -11.85 2.92 5.42
C LEU A 103 -11.83 2.15 4.09
N LEU A 104 -12.55 2.63 3.08
CA LEU A 104 -12.55 2.02 1.75
C LEU A 104 -11.18 2.15 1.06
N ALA A 105 -10.52 3.30 1.19
CA ALA A 105 -9.18 3.54 0.68
C ALA A 105 -8.15 2.59 1.33
N SER A 106 -8.25 2.37 2.65
CA SER A 106 -7.37 1.45 3.38
C SER A 106 -7.55 0.00 2.92
N LEU A 107 -8.81 -0.46 2.78
CA LEU A 107 -9.08 -1.81 2.28
C LEU A 107 -8.53 -2.02 0.86
N THR A 108 -8.84 -1.12 -0.07
CA THR A 108 -8.40 -1.23 -1.47
C THR A 108 -6.87 -1.15 -1.56
N SER A 109 -6.24 -0.34 -0.71
CA SER A 109 -4.77 -0.33 -0.57
C SER A 109 -4.23 -1.65 -0.04
N GLY A 110 -4.89 -2.30 0.92
CA GLY A 110 -4.52 -3.62 1.42
C GLY A 110 -4.61 -4.71 0.34
N ILE A 111 -5.64 -4.66 -0.49
CA ILE A 111 -5.79 -5.56 -1.66
C ILE A 111 -4.66 -5.30 -2.66
N ARG A 112 -4.41 -4.03 -3.01
CA ARG A 112 -3.33 -3.64 -3.93
C ARG A 112 -1.98 -4.16 -3.44
N TRP A 113 -1.66 -3.97 -2.16
CA TRP A 113 -0.40 -4.43 -1.59
C TRP A 113 -0.29 -5.95 -1.56
N THR A 114 -1.37 -6.65 -1.23
CA THR A 114 -1.39 -8.13 -1.22
C THR A 114 -1.18 -8.70 -2.62
N VAL A 115 -1.84 -8.13 -3.63
CA VAL A 115 -1.68 -8.53 -5.04
C VAL A 115 -0.28 -8.18 -5.55
N ALA A 116 0.23 -6.98 -5.25
CA ALA A 116 1.59 -6.59 -5.63
C ALA A 116 2.63 -7.54 -5.02
N GLN A 117 2.49 -7.85 -3.73
CA GLN A 117 3.36 -8.81 -3.05
C GLN A 117 3.25 -10.20 -3.67
N LEU A 118 2.04 -10.67 -4.00
CA LEU A 118 1.83 -11.96 -4.66
C LEU A 118 2.50 -12.01 -6.04
N ILE A 119 2.34 -10.98 -6.88
CA ILE A 119 2.93 -10.90 -8.22
C ILE A 119 4.46 -10.88 -8.14
N MET A 120 5.02 -10.10 -7.22
CA MET A 120 6.47 -9.87 -7.14
C MET A 120 7.23 -10.99 -6.41
N GLN A 121 6.59 -11.66 -5.45
CA GLN A 121 7.23 -12.73 -4.65
C GLN A 121 6.96 -14.14 -5.19
N LYS A 122 5.90 -14.38 -5.99
CA LYS A 122 5.67 -15.68 -6.62
C LYS A 122 6.53 -15.85 -7.87
N SER A 123 7.41 -16.85 -7.86
CA SER A 123 8.29 -17.19 -9.00
C SER A 123 7.55 -17.39 -10.33
N LYS A 124 6.33 -17.94 -10.28
CA LYS A 124 5.51 -18.27 -11.47
C LYS A 124 4.88 -17.05 -12.18
N LEU A 125 4.86 -15.86 -11.55
CA LEU A 125 4.17 -14.67 -12.07
C LEU A 125 5.12 -13.60 -12.66
N GLY A 126 6.44 -13.86 -12.65
CA GLY A 126 7.38 -13.32 -13.64
C GLY A 126 7.90 -11.89 -13.48
N LEU A 127 7.33 -11.01 -12.65
CA LEU A 127 7.83 -9.63 -12.49
C LEU A 127 8.66 -9.48 -11.22
N ARG A 128 9.92 -9.94 -11.26
CA ARG A 128 10.88 -9.75 -10.15
C ARG A 128 11.42 -8.32 -10.10
N ASN A 129 11.52 -7.63 -11.23
CA ASN A 129 12.08 -6.28 -11.28
C ASN A 129 11.03 -5.24 -10.86
N PRO A 130 11.28 -4.43 -9.81
CA PRO A 130 10.33 -3.41 -9.36
C PRO A 130 10.05 -2.34 -10.43
N ILE A 131 11.00 -2.04 -11.31
CA ILE A 131 10.79 -1.08 -12.40
C ILE A 131 9.82 -1.64 -13.44
N ASP A 132 9.90 -2.93 -13.75
CA ASP A 132 8.96 -3.57 -14.68
C ASP A 132 7.55 -3.58 -14.09
N MET A 133 7.41 -3.87 -12.79
CA MET A 133 6.14 -3.76 -12.07
C MET A 133 5.52 -2.36 -12.20
N MET A 134 6.33 -1.32 -12.00
CA MET A 134 5.87 0.06 -12.18
C MET A 134 5.48 0.36 -13.62
N TYR A 135 6.29 -0.05 -14.60
CA TYR A 135 6.04 0.20 -16.02
C TYR A 135 4.65 -0.32 -16.45
N TYR A 136 4.25 -1.51 -15.98
CA TYR A 136 2.95 -2.08 -16.30
C TYR A 136 1.80 -1.51 -15.47
N MET A 137 2.02 -1.15 -14.19
CA MET A 137 0.94 -0.71 -13.29
C MET A 137 0.60 0.79 -13.42
N GLN A 138 1.61 1.64 -13.61
CA GLN A 138 1.45 3.11 -13.58
C GLN A 138 0.48 3.66 -14.65
N PRO A 139 0.47 3.17 -15.90
CA PRO A 139 -0.48 3.65 -16.91
C PRO A 139 -1.95 3.40 -16.51
N TRP A 140 -2.24 2.26 -15.90
CA TRP A 140 -3.59 1.93 -15.42
C TRP A 140 -4.00 2.78 -14.21
N MET A 141 -3.06 3.07 -13.31
CA MET A 141 -3.29 3.98 -12.18
C MET A 141 -3.57 5.40 -12.66
N LEU A 142 -2.79 5.90 -13.62
CA LEU A 142 -3.02 7.20 -14.25
C LEU A 142 -4.40 7.25 -14.90
N LEU A 143 -4.71 6.28 -15.75
CA LEU A 143 -6.00 6.22 -16.45
C LEU A 143 -7.19 6.20 -15.49
N ALA A 144 -7.07 5.53 -14.34
CA ALA A 144 -8.13 5.46 -13.34
C ALA A 144 -8.27 6.77 -12.54
N ILE A 145 -7.17 7.42 -12.16
CA ILE A 145 -7.20 8.61 -11.30
C ILE A 145 -7.48 9.91 -12.06
N THR A 146 -7.02 10.02 -13.32
CA THR A 146 -7.19 11.21 -14.15
C THR A 146 -8.64 11.69 -14.28
N PRO A 147 -9.66 10.86 -14.62
CA PRO A 147 -11.03 11.34 -14.75
C PRO A 147 -11.60 11.83 -13.41
N VAL A 148 -11.24 11.19 -12.30
CA VAL A 148 -11.68 11.60 -10.97
C VAL A 148 -11.05 12.95 -10.60
N ALA A 149 -9.75 13.13 -10.85
CA ALA A 149 -9.05 14.39 -10.62
C ALA A 149 -9.63 15.54 -11.48
N MET A 150 -9.95 15.27 -12.75
CA MET A 150 -10.55 16.28 -13.64
C MET A 150 -11.94 16.73 -13.16
N VAL A 151 -12.77 15.82 -12.63
CA VAL A 151 -14.12 16.18 -12.14
C VAL A 151 -14.06 16.96 -10.83
N ILE A 152 -13.17 16.60 -9.91
CA ILE A 152 -13.10 17.20 -8.56
C ILE A 152 -12.28 18.50 -8.56
N GLU A 153 -11.10 18.49 -9.17
CA GLU A 153 -10.12 19.58 -9.09
C GLU A 153 -10.02 20.39 -10.38
N GLY A 154 -10.42 19.80 -11.52
CA GLY A 154 -10.32 20.43 -12.84
C GLY A 154 -10.90 21.84 -12.94
N PRO A 155 -12.11 22.14 -12.42
CA PRO A 155 -12.66 23.50 -12.47
C PRO A 155 -11.81 24.52 -11.69
N LYS A 156 -11.19 24.12 -10.57
CA LYS A 156 -10.33 24.99 -9.77
C LYS A 156 -9.00 25.24 -10.47
N VAL A 157 -8.40 24.18 -11.03
CA VAL A 157 -7.15 24.26 -11.80
C VAL A 157 -7.35 25.13 -13.04
N TYR A 158 -8.45 24.95 -13.78
CA TYR A 158 -8.77 25.72 -14.98
C TYR A 158 -8.90 27.22 -14.68
N ARG A 159 -9.67 27.58 -13.65
CA ARG A 159 -9.81 28.99 -13.22
C ARG A 159 -8.49 29.56 -12.70
N GLY A 160 -7.70 28.75 -12.00
CA GLY A 160 -6.36 29.13 -11.55
C GLY A 160 -5.46 29.48 -12.73
N LEU A 161 -5.45 28.64 -13.77
CA LEU A 161 -4.60 28.81 -14.95
C LEU A 161 -4.96 30.05 -15.78
N LEU A 162 -6.24 30.41 -15.85
CA LEU A 162 -6.70 31.64 -16.53
C LEU A 162 -6.29 32.92 -15.81
N ASN A 163 -6.14 32.87 -14.49
CA ASN A 163 -5.82 34.03 -13.64
C ASN A 163 -4.31 34.14 -13.31
N VAL A 164 -3.48 33.24 -13.84
CA VAL A 164 -2.02 33.29 -13.65
C VAL A 164 -1.41 34.38 -14.53
N ASP A 165 -0.60 35.23 -13.92
CA ASP A 165 0.29 36.12 -14.65
C ASP A 165 1.48 35.34 -15.19
N TRP A 166 1.46 35.05 -16.50
CA TRP A 166 2.49 34.27 -17.16
C TRP A 166 3.85 34.96 -17.26
N ASN A 167 3.92 36.25 -16.92
CA ASN A 167 5.19 36.98 -16.83
C ASN A 167 5.88 36.82 -15.47
N ASP A 168 5.17 36.34 -14.43
CA ASP A 168 5.78 36.07 -13.13
C ASP A 168 6.62 34.78 -13.19
N THR A 169 7.88 34.97 -13.61
CA THR A 169 8.86 33.89 -13.75
C THR A 169 9.15 33.22 -12.40
N LEU A 170 9.05 33.94 -11.28
CA LEU A 170 9.33 33.38 -9.96
C LEU A 170 8.23 32.42 -9.52
N LEU A 171 6.96 32.81 -9.71
CA LEU A 171 5.81 31.96 -9.42
C LEU A 171 5.87 30.67 -10.25
N ILE A 172 6.05 30.80 -11.56
CA ILE A 172 6.10 29.64 -12.49
C ILE A 172 7.25 28.71 -12.13
N THR A 173 8.45 29.26 -11.90
CA THR A 173 9.64 28.44 -11.59
C THR A 173 9.49 27.73 -10.25
N THR A 174 8.94 28.41 -9.22
CA THR A 174 8.73 27.80 -7.90
C THR A 174 7.69 26.69 -7.97
N THR A 175 6.57 26.90 -8.67
CA THR A 175 5.55 25.88 -8.86
C THR A 175 6.06 24.71 -9.70
N ALA A 176 6.79 24.96 -10.78
CA ALA A 176 7.39 23.92 -11.60
C ALA A 176 8.40 23.07 -10.79
N PHE A 177 9.25 23.73 -10.00
CA PHE A 177 10.20 23.05 -9.12
C PHE A 177 9.48 22.20 -8.06
N ALA A 178 8.42 22.72 -7.44
CA ALA A 178 7.62 21.97 -6.46
C ALA A 178 6.93 20.74 -7.07
N VAL A 179 6.37 20.87 -8.28
CA VAL A 179 5.69 19.78 -8.98
C VAL A 179 6.68 18.70 -9.44
N ILE A 180 7.77 19.11 -10.11
CA ILE A 180 8.80 18.16 -10.59
C ILE A 180 9.51 17.51 -9.40
N GLY A 181 9.88 18.29 -8.39
CA GLY A 181 10.49 17.78 -7.16
C GLY A 181 9.59 16.78 -6.44
N GLY A 182 8.30 17.10 -6.30
CA GLY A 182 7.30 16.19 -5.74
C GLY A 182 7.15 14.90 -6.56
N ALA A 183 7.14 15.00 -7.89
CA ALA A 183 7.03 13.85 -8.79
C ALA A 183 8.26 12.92 -8.69
N VAL A 184 9.47 13.47 -8.64
CA VAL A 184 10.71 12.69 -8.45
C VAL A 184 10.74 11.99 -7.10
N LEU A 185 10.31 12.68 -6.03
CA LEU A 185 10.20 12.09 -4.70
C LEU A 185 9.16 10.97 -4.64
N ALA A 186 7.98 11.17 -5.24
CA ALA A 186 6.92 10.15 -5.31
C ALA A 186 7.38 8.92 -6.09
N PHE A 187 8.01 9.12 -7.26
CA PHE A 187 8.58 8.02 -8.05
C PHE A 187 9.64 7.26 -7.27
N SER A 188 10.57 7.98 -6.62
CA SER A 188 11.65 7.35 -5.83
C SER A 188 11.10 6.56 -4.64
N MET A 189 10.09 7.12 -3.94
CA MET A 189 9.41 6.46 -2.84
C MET A 189 8.76 5.14 -3.30
N GLU A 190 8.10 5.14 -4.45
CA GLU A 190 7.40 3.96 -4.97
C GLU A 190 8.38 2.88 -5.46
N VAL A 191 9.47 3.27 -6.15
CA VAL A 191 10.56 2.35 -6.52
C VAL A 191 11.14 1.67 -5.28
N MET A 192 11.42 2.45 -4.22
CA MET A 192 11.97 1.90 -2.97
C MET A 192 11.01 0.92 -2.30
N GLU A 193 9.71 1.23 -2.31
CA GLU A 193 8.70 0.37 -1.69
C GLU A 193 8.58 -0.97 -2.43
N PHE A 194 8.56 -0.95 -3.77
CA PHE A 194 8.57 -2.18 -4.57
C PHE A 194 9.90 -2.94 -4.47
N LEU A 195 11.05 -2.25 -4.43
CA LEU A 195 12.35 -2.89 -4.24
C LEU A 195 12.42 -3.63 -2.89
N VAL A 196 11.87 -3.02 -1.84
CA VAL A 196 11.75 -3.66 -0.51
C VAL A 196 10.82 -4.87 -0.58
N VAL A 197 9.74 -4.83 -1.39
CA VAL A 197 8.85 -5.98 -1.62
C VAL A 197 9.54 -7.14 -2.36
N THR A 198 10.34 -6.84 -3.39
CA THR A 198 11.06 -7.85 -4.17
C THR A 198 12.09 -8.60 -3.33
N HIS A 199 12.89 -7.86 -2.55
CA HIS A 199 14.11 -8.42 -1.95
C HIS A 199 13.96 -8.84 -0.50
N ASN A 200 12.93 -8.37 0.22
CA ASN A 200 12.77 -8.68 1.63
C ASN A 200 11.60 -9.62 1.92
N SER A 201 11.70 -10.29 3.07
CA SER A 201 10.63 -11.14 3.59
C SER A 201 9.37 -10.33 3.93
N SER A 202 8.23 -11.03 3.97
CA SER A 202 6.95 -10.48 4.45
C SER A 202 7.03 -9.89 5.87
N LEU A 203 7.96 -10.38 6.70
CA LEU A 203 8.20 -9.88 8.04
C LEU A 203 8.89 -8.52 8.02
N THR A 204 9.98 -8.38 7.26
CA THR A 204 10.73 -7.12 7.09
C THR A 204 9.82 -6.03 6.51
N LEU A 205 9.01 -6.38 5.52
CA LEU A 205 8.01 -5.49 4.92
C LEU A 205 7.03 -4.93 5.95
N SER A 206 6.53 -5.80 6.82
CA SER A 206 5.59 -5.39 7.88
C SER A 206 6.23 -4.41 8.86
N ILE A 207 7.49 -4.65 9.26
CA ILE A 207 8.22 -3.79 10.21
C ILE A 207 8.57 -2.43 9.57
N SER A 208 9.08 -2.44 8.33
CA SER A 208 9.44 -1.23 7.60
C SER A 208 8.22 -0.33 7.35
N GLY A 209 7.07 -0.91 7.00
CA GLY A 209 5.82 -0.18 6.84
C GLY A 209 5.40 0.54 8.13
N ILE A 210 5.43 -0.15 9.27
CA ILE A 210 5.04 0.44 10.56
C ILE A 210 5.99 1.57 10.97
N PHE A 211 7.29 1.38 10.78
CA PHE A 211 8.28 2.41 11.05
C PHE A 211 8.02 3.68 10.21
N LYS A 212 7.77 3.49 8.91
CA LYS A 212 7.39 4.58 7.98
C LYS A 212 6.15 5.33 8.47
N GLU A 213 5.10 4.63 8.88
CA GLU A 213 3.87 5.28 9.39
C GLU A 213 4.10 6.07 10.68
N ILE A 214 4.92 5.54 11.60
CA ILE A 214 5.29 6.27 12.82
C ILE A 214 6.05 7.56 12.48
N CYS A 215 7.01 7.51 11.54
CA CYS A 215 7.74 8.69 11.10
C CYS A 215 6.81 9.74 10.48
N ILE A 216 5.89 9.32 9.60
CA ILE A 216 4.89 10.21 8.99
C ILE A 216 4.06 10.89 10.07
N LEU A 217 3.64 10.15 11.09
CA LEU A 217 2.81 10.67 12.16
C LEU A 217 3.55 11.68 13.04
N VAL A 218 4.80 11.39 13.42
CA VAL A 218 5.63 12.31 14.21
C VAL A 218 5.89 13.60 13.44
N ILE A 219 6.25 13.50 12.17
CA ILE A 219 6.49 14.68 11.32
C ILE A 219 5.20 15.49 11.15
N ALA A 220 4.05 14.83 10.95
CA ALA A 220 2.76 15.51 10.83
C ALA A 220 2.41 16.27 12.12
N TYR A 221 2.64 15.67 13.29
CA TYR A 221 2.38 16.31 14.57
C TYR A 221 3.31 17.50 14.84
N GLU A 222 4.63 17.31 14.71
CA GLU A 222 5.61 18.36 15.01
C GLU A 222 5.58 19.51 14.00
N TRP A 223 5.45 19.21 12.70
CA TRP A 223 5.58 20.23 11.64
C TRP A 223 4.26 20.93 11.34
N LYS A 224 3.13 20.20 11.26
CA LYS A 224 1.82 20.85 11.00
C LYS A 224 1.19 21.47 12.24
N GLY A 225 1.75 21.22 13.42
CA GLY A 225 1.28 21.80 14.68
C GLY A 225 -0.16 21.37 15.02
N ASP A 226 -0.49 20.12 14.71
CA ASP A 226 -1.86 19.62 14.89
C ASP A 226 -2.22 19.59 16.39
N ARG A 227 -3.39 20.14 16.72
CA ARG A 227 -3.83 20.34 18.12
C ARG A 227 -4.46 19.04 18.63
N MET A 228 -3.65 18.15 19.20
CA MET A 228 -4.16 16.92 19.81
C MET A 228 -4.63 17.15 21.25
N ASN A 229 -5.88 16.77 21.55
CA ASN A 229 -6.37 16.65 22.92
C ASN A 229 -5.72 15.43 23.61
N GLY A 230 -5.60 15.44 24.94
CA GLY A 230 -5.00 14.33 25.70
C GLY A 230 -5.68 12.98 25.45
N LEU A 231 -6.99 12.98 25.22
CA LEU A 231 -7.73 11.77 24.86
C LEU A 231 -7.30 11.21 23.50
N ASN A 232 -7.09 12.08 22.50
CA ASN A 232 -6.63 11.68 21.18
C ASN A 232 -5.22 11.10 21.26
N PHE A 233 -4.35 11.70 22.07
CA PHE A 233 -3.01 11.19 22.30
C PHE A 233 -3.01 9.79 22.94
N VAL A 234 -3.89 9.53 23.90
CA VAL A 234 -4.06 8.18 24.47
C VAL A 234 -4.59 7.20 23.43
N GLY A 235 -5.55 7.61 22.59
CA GLY A 235 -6.05 6.79 21.48
C GLY A 235 -4.95 6.44 20.48
N LEU A 236 -4.09 7.40 20.15
CA LEU A 236 -2.90 7.21 19.32
C LEU A 236 -1.95 6.17 19.94
N LEU A 237 -1.62 6.31 21.22
CA LEU A 237 -0.73 5.39 21.91
C LEU A 237 -1.31 3.96 21.96
N MET A 238 -2.62 3.83 22.12
CA MET A 238 -3.32 2.55 22.06
C MET A 238 -3.25 1.92 20.66
N CYS A 239 -3.40 2.71 19.59
CA CYS A 239 -3.22 2.24 18.22
C CYS A 239 -1.79 1.74 17.97
N LEU A 240 -0.79 2.55 18.33
CA LEU A 240 0.62 2.21 18.17
C LEU A 240 0.99 0.97 18.99
N GLY A 241 0.52 0.88 20.24
CA GLY A 241 0.72 -0.29 21.09
C GLY A 241 0.11 -1.56 20.50
N GLY A 242 -1.10 -1.48 19.94
CA GLY A 242 -1.74 -2.62 19.26
C GLY A 242 -0.95 -3.09 18.02
N ILE A 243 -0.44 -2.15 17.22
CA ILE A 243 0.40 -2.44 16.05
C ILE A 243 1.73 -3.09 16.48
N ILE A 244 2.39 -2.56 17.51
CA ILE A 244 3.64 -3.15 18.04
C ILE A 244 3.39 -4.56 18.57
N LEU A 245 2.31 -4.76 19.33
CA LEU A 245 1.95 -6.07 19.86
C LEU A 245 1.65 -7.08 18.74
N HIS A 246 1.01 -6.64 17.66
CA HIS A 246 0.79 -7.45 16.46
C HIS A 246 2.11 -7.95 15.87
N VAL A 247 3.08 -7.06 15.71
CA VAL A 247 4.40 -7.41 15.15
C VAL A 247 5.13 -8.40 16.04
N ILE A 248 5.14 -8.17 17.36
CA ILE A 248 5.78 -9.09 18.30
C ILE A 248 5.15 -10.48 18.18
N ASN A 249 3.83 -10.56 18.17
CA ASN A 249 3.12 -11.83 18.00
C ASN A 249 3.40 -12.50 16.66
N LYS A 250 3.59 -11.73 15.59
CA LYS A 250 3.96 -12.25 14.27
C LYS A 250 5.40 -12.80 14.27
N ILE A 251 6.34 -12.10 14.90
CA ILE A 251 7.72 -12.58 15.06
C ILE A 251 7.76 -13.89 15.87
N LEU A 252 7.00 -13.96 16.96
CA LEU A 252 6.94 -15.15 17.80
C LEU A 252 6.33 -16.35 17.07
N GLN A 253 5.29 -16.14 16.27
CA GLN A 253 4.69 -17.18 15.44
C GLN A 253 5.68 -17.69 14.38
N ASN A 254 6.31 -16.79 13.62
CA ASN A 254 7.31 -17.19 12.63
C ASN A 254 8.48 -17.97 13.27
N LYS A 255 8.93 -17.59 14.48
CA LYS A 255 9.97 -18.34 15.20
C LYS A 255 9.51 -19.75 15.60
N LYS A 256 8.25 -19.89 16.02
CA LYS A 256 7.67 -21.19 16.37
C LYS A 256 7.55 -22.08 15.14
N ASP A 257 7.13 -21.52 14.01
CA ASP A 257 6.99 -22.27 12.76
C ASP A 257 8.35 -22.79 12.27
N SER A 258 9.40 -21.97 12.30
CA SER A 258 10.77 -22.41 11.98
C SER A 258 11.31 -23.47 12.95
N ALA A 259 10.98 -23.38 14.25
CA ALA A 259 11.41 -24.37 15.23
C ALA A 259 10.72 -25.73 15.02
N ASN A 260 9.43 -25.73 14.72
CA ASN A 260 8.68 -26.95 14.42
C ASN A 260 9.20 -27.65 13.15
N GLU A 261 9.59 -26.88 12.13
CA GLU A 261 10.16 -27.40 10.88
C GLU A 261 11.51 -28.09 11.12
N LEU A 262 12.40 -27.47 11.91
CA LEU A 262 13.66 -28.07 12.33
C LEU A 262 13.47 -29.35 13.17
N GLU A 263 12.46 -29.39 14.05
CA GLU A 263 12.12 -30.60 14.80
C GLU A 263 11.57 -31.71 13.89
N LEU A 264 10.79 -31.36 12.86
CA LEU A 264 10.26 -32.31 11.88
C LEU A 264 11.37 -32.93 11.02
N GLU A 265 12.33 -32.13 10.55
CA GLU A 265 13.50 -32.64 9.83
C GLU A 265 14.38 -33.52 10.73
N SER A 266 14.63 -33.09 11.98
CA SER A 266 15.39 -33.88 12.96
C SER A 266 14.72 -35.22 13.25
N ASN A 267 13.40 -35.24 13.44
CA ASN A 267 12.63 -36.46 13.68
C ASN A 267 12.54 -37.35 12.43
N SER A 268 12.48 -36.78 11.22
CA SER A 268 12.57 -37.52 9.95
C SER A 268 13.93 -38.20 9.81
N PHE A 269 15.02 -37.47 10.09
CA PHE A 269 16.38 -38.00 10.09
C PHE A 269 16.57 -39.08 11.16
N ALA A 270 16.03 -38.88 12.37
CA ALA A 270 16.09 -39.86 13.46
C ALA A 270 15.30 -41.14 13.15
N ASN A 271 14.19 -41.05 12.41
CA ASN A 271 13.45 -42.24 11.96
C ASN A 271 14.17 -42.98 10.83
N PHE A 272 14.95 -42.30 9.98
CA PHE A 272 15.80 -42.93 8.96
C PHE A 272 17.04 -43.63 9.56
N VAL A 273 17.51 -43.17 10.73
CA VAL A 273 18.69 -43.71 11.43
C VAL A 273 18.34 -44.82 12.42
N LYS A 274 17.06 -45.20 12.58
CA LYS A 274 16.72 -46.39 13.39
C LYS A 274 17.41 -47.62 12.77
N PRO A 275 18.27 -48.34 13.53
CA PRO A 275 18.87 -49.55 13.02
C PRO A 275 17.80 -50.62 12.94
N GLU A 276 17.45 -51.03 11.72
CA GLU A 276 16.90 -52.35 11.51
C GLU A 276 18.03 -53.34 11.85
N GLU A 277 17.83 -54.07 12.94
CA GLU A 277 18.78 -55.06 13.45
C GLU A 277 18.98 -56.17 12.40
N VAL A 278 20.23 -56.64 12.24
CA VAL A 278 20.72 -57.86 11.50
C VAL A 278 21.10 -57.58 10.01
N ILE A 279 22.32 -57.64 9.46
CA ILE A 279 23.66 -58.23 9.75
C ILE A 279 24.78 -57.50 8.93
N ASP A 280 26.00 -57.45 9.50
CA ASP A 280 27.36 -57.27 8.95
C ASP A 280 27.62 -56.48 7.63
N THR A 281 28.47 -55.44 7.72
CA THR A 281 29.89 -55.39 7.27
C THR A 281 30.31 -53.96 6.87
N SER A 282 31.39 -53.46 7.49
CA SER A 282 32.38 -52.44 7.04
C SER A 282 31.96 -51.02 6.56
N ALA A 283 32.36 -50.04 7.38
CA ALA A 283 33.02 -48.75 7.03
C ALA A 283 32.22 -47.63 6.30
N PRO A 284 32.61 -46.33 6.47
CA PRO A 284 31.67 -45.22 6.58
C PRO A 284 31.41 -44.44 5.27
N LEU A 285 30.14 -44.29 4.90
CA LEU A 285 29.62 -43.54 3.75
C LEU A 285 29.22 -42.08 4.08
N ILE A 286 29.92 -41.43 5.01
CA ILE A 286 29.54 -40.07 5.48
C ILE A 286 30.04 -38.97 4.52
N MET A 287 31.01 -39.24 3.65
CA MET A 287 31.62 -38.20 2.79
C MET A 287 30.93 -37.99 1.43
N GLU A 288 30.07 -38.92 0.99
CA GLU A 288 29.38 -38.83 -0.31
C GLU A 288 28.05 -38.07 -0.23
N LYS A 289 27.47 -37.95 0.98
CA LYS A 289 26.15 -37.33 1.16
C LYS A 289 26.22 -35.80 1.24
N SER A 290 27.36 -35.20 1.58
CA SER A 290 27.52 -33.74 1.65
C SER A 290 27.66 -33.09 0.27
N SER A 291 28.27 -33.79 -0.70
CA SER A 291 28.34 -33.36 -2.10
C SER A 291 26.98 -33.49 -2.81
N SER A 292 26.22 -34.54 -2.48
CA SER A 292 24.83 -34.71 -2.93
C SER A 292 23.91 -33.63 -2.34
N LEU A 293 24.05 -33.28 -1.06
CA LEU A 293 23.30 -32.19 -0.41
C LEU A 293 23.67 -30.81 -0.93
N THR A 294 24.94 -30.55 -1.28
CA THR A 294 25.32 -29.27 -1.91
C THR A 294 24.82 -29.17 -3.35
N ASN A 295 24.78 -30.27 -4.09
CA ASN A 295 24.16 -30.32 -5.42
C ASN A 295 22.62 -30.23 -5.37
N LEU A 296 21.97 -30.80 -4.34
CA LEU A 296 20.52 -30.69 -4.10
C LEU A 296 20.11 -29.31 -3.56
N LEU A 297 20.90 -28.70 -2.67
CA LEU A 297 20.68 -27.29 -2.28
C LEU A 297 20.87 -26.35 -3.47
N ASN A 298 21.80 -26.64 -4.38
CA ASN A 298 21.95 -25.85 -5.61
C ASN A 298 20.80 -26.10 -6.58
N ALA A 299 20.25 -27.33 -6.66
CA ALA A 299 19.10 -27.67 -7.51
C ALA A 299 17.78 -27.08 -6.96
N ASP A 300 17.56 -27.03 -5.64
CA ASP A 300 16.38 -26.38 -5.05
C ASP A 300 16.44 -24.83 -5.12
N PHE A 301 17.63 -24.26 -5.38
CA PHE A 301 17.80 -22.87 -5.79
C PHE A 301 17.90 -22.68 -7.32
N SER A 302 17.90 -23.77 -8.10
CA SER A 302 18.06 -23.78 -9.56
C SER A 302 17.14 -24.84 -10.18
N SER A 303 15.93 -24.37 -10.51
CA SER A 303 14.95 -24.91 -11.45
C SER A 303 14.14 -26.14 -11.06
N ASP A 304 12.81 -25.97 -11.04
CA ASP A 304 11.94 -26.88 -11.80
C ASP A 304 11.73 -26.29 -13.20
N GLU A 305 12.45 -26.95 -14.10
CA GLU A 305 12.18 -27.30 -15.49
C GLU A 305 12.16 -26.25 -16.61
N GLU A 306 13.01 -26.59 -17.58
CA GLU A 306 13.36 -25.94 -18.83
C GLU A 306 12.20 -26.00 -19.83
N ASP A 307 12.06 -24.94 -20.63
CA ASP A 307 12.06 -25.10 -22.09
C ASP A 307 12.47 -23.80 -22.80
N GLU A 308 13.58 -23.95 -23.53
CA GLU A 308 13.93 -23.35 -24.82
C GLU A 308 13.97 -21.81 -24.99
N PHE A 309 15.10 -21.18 -24.65
CA PHE A 309 15.72 -20.16 -25.54
C PHE A 309 17.22 -19.93 -25.22
N LYS A 310 18.06 -20.28 -26.20
CA LYS A 310 19.51 -20.04 -26.38
C LYS A 310 20.23 -19.17 -25.33
N ARG A 311 21.21 -19.76 -24.63
CA ARG A 311 22.34 -19.01 -24.03
C ARG A 311 23.66 -19.48 -24.64
N GLU A 312 24.48 -18.50 -25.03
CA GLU A 312 25.87 -18.68 -25.44
C GLU A 312 26.72 -19.35 -24.35
N PRO A 313 27.74 -20.13 -24.73
CA PRO A 313 28.59 -20.84 -23.76
C PRO A 313 29.48 -19.86 -22.98
N SER A 314 29.58 -20.13 -21.68
CA SER A 314 30.48 -19.45 -20.75
C SER A 314 31.95 -19.64 -21.15
N PRO A 315 32.83 -18.62 -21.01
CA PRO A 315 34.24 -18.68 -21.40
C PRO A 315 35.02 -19.87 -20.82
N ASN A 316 34.59 -20.36 -19.65
CA ASN A 316 35.24 -21.48 -18.97
C ASN A 316 34.92 -22.84 -19.62
N GLN A 317 33.78 -22.97 -20.29
CA GLN A 317 33.41 -24.20 -21.01
C GLN A 317 34.18 -24.33 -22.33
N VAL A 318 34.44 -23.22 -23.02
CA VAL A 318 35.27 -23.21 -24.23
C VAL A 318 36.73 -23.58 -23.89
N LEU A 319 37.22 -23.14 -22.74
CA LEU A 319 38.58 -23.46 -22.30
C LEU A 319 38.75 -24.93 -21.92
N SER A 320 37.75 -25.55 -21.26
CA SER A 320 37.78 -26.98 -20.97
C SER A 320 37.70 -27.83 -22.24
N ASP A 321 36.89 -27.44 -23.22
CA ASP A 321 36.75 -28.18 -24.49
C ASP A 321 38.02 -28.10 -25.37
N ILE A 322 38.79 -27.03 -25.28
CA ILE A 322 40.07 -26.90 -26.01
C ILE A 322 41.16 -27.78 -25.38
N ILE A 323 41.14 -27.94 -24.06
CA ILE A 323 42.12 -28.77 -23.33
C ILE A 323 41.83 -30.26 -23.57
N LEU A 324 40.56 -30.65 -23.59
CA LEU A 324 40.14 -32.05 -23.78
C LEU A 324 40.31 -32.56 -25.21
N ARG A 325 40.56 -31.67 -26.19
CA ARG A 325 40.76 -32.02 -27.61
C ARG A 325 42.24 -32.14 -28.02
N ARG A 326 43.17 -31.99 -27.07
CA ARG A 326 44.63 -32.04 -27.32
C ARG A 326 45.36 -33.26 -26.73
N GLU A 327 44.65 -34.17 -26.07
CA GLU A 327 45.14 -35.51 -25.72
C GLU A 327 44.50 -36.57 -26.63
#